data_AF-A0A5J5LYB2-F1
#
_entry.id   AF-A0A5J5LYB2-F1
#
_cell.length_a   1.000
_cell.length_b   1.000
_cell.length_c   1.000
_cell.angle_alpha   90.00
_cell.angle_beta   90.00
_cell.angle_gamma   90.00
#
_symmetry.space_group_name_H-M   'P 1'
#
loop_
_entity.id
_entity.type
_entity.pdbx_description
1 polymer ?
#
loop_
_entity_poly.entity_id
_entity_poly.type
_entity_poly.pdbx_seq_one_letter_code
_entity_poly.pdbx_strand_id
1 'polypeptide(L)'
;MQSAEMLLTVPKEYLKAPGGFNPNVTMFFSALSLITLSTCGYWLWSWPDWICFSANVLALHLSGTVIHDASHNSAHRNRVFNAILGHGSALMLGFAFPVFTRVHLQHHAHVNDPENDPDHFVSTGGPLWMIAARFFYHEIFFFKRQLWRKYELLEWFLSRLFVATIVIVACQFGFIGYVMNFWFVPALVVGIALGLFFDYLPHRPFQERDRWKNARVYPSPLLNLLILGQNYHLVHHLWPSIPWYKYQPAYYAIKPLLDAKDCEQSLGLLQGKNFWSFLYDVFLGIRFHSHSSKTS
;
A
#
# COMPACT_ATOMS: atom_id res chain seq x y z
N MET A 1 33.70 5.07 -27.06
CA MET A 1 32.50 4.79 -26.26
C MET A 1 32.47 5.80 -25.12
N GLN A 2 31.60 6.80 -25.18
CA GLN A 2 31.40 7.71 -24.05
C GLN A 2 30.91 6.87 -22.87
N SER A 3 31.63 6.88 -21.75
CA SER A 3 31.11 6.34 -20.50
C SER A 3 29.85 7.12 -20.19
N ALA A 4 28.69 6.49 -20.28
CA ALA A 4 27.46 7.07 -19.78
C ALA A 4 27.71 7.40 -18.31
N GLU A 5 27.72 8.69 -17.98
CA GLU A 5 28.00 9.18 -16.63
C GLU A 5 26.96 8.56 -15.68
N MET A 6 27.43 7.82 -14.67
CA MET A 6 26.54 7.13 -13.74
C MET A 6 25.75 8.16 -12.96
N LEU A 7 24.42 8.14 -13.10
CA LEU A 7 23.54 9.03 -12.35
C LEU A 7 23.70 8.77 -10.85
N LEU A 8 23.88 9.83 -10.07
CA LEU A 8 23.95 9.77 -8.60
C LEU A 8 22.56 9.77 -7.95
N THR A 9 21.52 10.15 -8.70
CA THR A 9 20.12 10.19 -8.27
C THR A 9 19.19 10.13 -9.47
N VAL A 10 17.91 9.83 -9.23
CA VAL A 10 16.88 9.84 -10.27
C VAL A 10 16.73 11.23 -10.92
N PRO A 11 16.51 11.31 -12.25
CA PRO A 11 16.23 12.57 -12.93
C PRO A 11 14.99 13.30 -12.38
N LYS A 12 15.06 14.64 -12.31
CA LYS A 12 14.01 15.48 -11.70
C LYS A 12 12.64 15.37 -12.38
N GLU A 13 12.60 14.99 -13.64
CA GLU A 13 11.37 14.77 -14.42
C GLU A 13 10.48 13.64 -13.85
N TYR A 14 11.07 12.70 -13.12
CA TYR A 14 10.35 11.62 -12.47
C TYR A 14 9.68 12.03 -11.16
N LEU A 15 10.21 13.06 -10.48
CA LEU A 15 9.82 13.45 -9.11
C LEU A 15 8.50 14.24 -9.00
N LYS A 16 7.84 14.53 -10.12
CA LYS A 16 6.61 15.33 -10.13
C LYS A 16 5.50 14.64 -10.90
N ALA A 17 4.28 14.74 -10.37
CA ALA A 17 3.06 14.47 -11.13
C ALA A 17 3.03 15.32 -12.43
N PRO A 18 2.37 14.87 -13.50
CA PRO A 18 2.23 15.61 -14.75
C PRO A 18 1.36 16.87 -14.55
N GLY A 19 1.49 17.83 -15.47
CA GLY A 19 0.69 19.06 -15.49
C GLY A 19 -0.60 18.96 -16.32
N GLY A 20 -0.77 17.87 -17.07
CA GLY A 20 -1.93 17.57 -17.90
C GLY A 20 -2.62 16.30 -17.42
N PHE A 21 -2.80 15.31 -18.31
CA PHE A 21 -3.38 14.02 -17.96
C PHE A 21 -2.68 13.40 -16.74
N ASN A 22 -3.46 13.02 -15.73
CA ASN A 22 -2.97 12.45 -14.49
C ASN A 22 -3.57 11.05 -14.26
N PRO A 23 -2.77 9.98 -14.36
CA PRO A 23 -3.24 8.62 -14.14
C PRO A 23 -3.92 8.39 -12.78
N ASN A 24 -3.45 9.04 -11.71
CA ASN A 24 -4.07 8.91 -10.38
C ASN A 24 -5.49 9.49 -10.34
N VAL A 25 -5.74 10.59 -11.06
CA VAL A 25 -7.08 11.18 -11.16
C VAL A 25 -8.00 10.24 -11.94
N THR A 26 -7.53 9.71 -13.07
CA THR A 26 -8.30 8.74 -13.86
C THR A 26 -8.62 7.48 -13.05
N MET A 27 -7.63 6.91 -12.36
CA MET A 27 -7.83 5.73 -11.50
C MET A 27 -8.85 5.98 -10.40
N PHE A 28 -8.79 7.15 -9.75
CA PHE A 28 -9.74 7.51 -8.69
C PHE A 28 -11.17 7.55 -9.21
N PHE A 29 -11.42 8.24 -10.33
CA PHE A 29 -12.76 8.29 -10.91
C PHE A 29 -13.20 6.95 -11.51
N SER A 30 -12.29 6.15 -12.05
CA SER A 30 -12.58 4.77 -12.44
C SER A 30 -13.00 3.91 -11.25
N ALA A 31 -12.31 3.99 -10.11
CA ALA A 31 -12.69 3.28 -8.90
C ALA A 31 -14.08 3.69 -8.40
N LEU A 32 -14.35 4.99 -8.34
CA LEU A 32 -15.67 5.51 -7.95
C LEU A 32 -16.77 5.05 -8.92
N SER A 33 -16.47 5.04 -10.22
CA SER A 33 -17.42 4.60 -11.25
C SER A 33 -17.69 3.11 -11.16
N LEU A 34 -16.66 2.28 -10.94
CA LEU A 34 -16.80 0.84 -10.76
C LEU A 34 -17.65 0.50 -9.53
N ILE A 35 -17.41 1.15 -8.39
CA ILE A 35 -18.22 0.96 -7.18
C ILE A 35 -19.66 1.38 -7.44
N THR A 36 -19.88 2.56 -8.02
CA THR A 36 -21.23 3.06 -8.34
C THR A 36 -21.97 2.13 -9.29
N LEU A 37 -21.31 1.70 -10.37
CA LEU A 37 -21.87 0.77 -11.35
C LEU A 37 -22.11 -0.61 -10.74
N SER A 38 -21.25 -1.09 -9.85
CA SER A 38 -21.48 -2.34 -9.13
C SER A 38 -22.70 -2.24 -8.21
N THR A 39 -22.87 -1.12 -7.50
CA THR A 39 -24.04 -0.90 -6.65
C THR A 39 -25.33 -0.78 -7.45
N CYS A 40 -25.35 0.04 -8.51
CA CYS A 40 -26.50 0.11 -9.41
C CYS A 40 -26.75 -1.23 -10.12
N GLY A 41 -25.69 -1.93 -10.53
CA GLY A 41 -25.76 -3.24 -11.15
C GLY A 41 -26.43 -4.26 -10.26
N TYR A 42 -26.04 -4.33 -9.00
CA TYR A 42 -26.66 -5.21 -8.03
C TYR A 42 -28.14 -4.87 -7.78
N TRP A 43 -28.45 -3.60 -7.50
CA TRP A 43 -29.79 -3.21 -7.02
C TRP A 43 -30.81 -2.89 -8.13
N LEU A 44 -30.37 -2.36 -9.27
CA LEU A 44 -31.26 -1.87 -10.33
C LEU A 44 -31.29 -2.80 -11.55
N TRP A 45 -30.21 -3.53 -11.81
CA TRP A 45 -30.05 -4.30 -13.06
C TRP A 45 -29.82 -5.80 -12.85
N SER A 46 -29.88 -6.27 -11.60
CA SER A 46 -29.72 -7.68 -11.24
C SER A 46 -28.45 -8.31 -11.84
N TRP A 47 -27.34 -7.57 -11.82
CA TRP A 47 -26.06 -8.10 -12.27
C TRP A 47 -25.63 -9.30 -11.42
N PRO A 48 -24.98 -10.30 -12.02
CA PRO A 48 -24.40 -11.42 -11.27
C PRO A 48 -23.43 -10.96 -10.17
N ASP A 49 -23.53 -11.55 -8.98
CA ASP A 49 -22.73 -11.21 -7.80
C ASP A 49 -21.22 -11.20 -8.10
N TRP A 50 -20.72 -12.16 -8.87
CA TRP A 50 -19.28 -12.23 -9.18
C TRP A 50 -18.78 -11.04 -10.00
N ILE A 51 -19.64 -10.41 -10.82
CA ILE A 51 -19.29 -9.20 -11.58
C ILE A 51 -19.17 -8.02 -10.62
N CYS A 52 -20.15 -7.84 -9.74
CA CYS A 52 -20.14 -6.80 -8.71
C CYS A 52 -18.94 -6.94 -7.77
N PHE A 53 -18.70 -8.16 -7.29
CA PHE A 53 -17.56 -8.48 -6.43
C PHE A 53 -16.22 -8.13 -7.11
N SER A 54 -16.04 -8.58 -8.36
CA SER A 54 -14.81 -8.34 -9.11
C SER A 54 -14.59 -6.86 -9.42
N ALA A 55 -15.66 -6.13 -9.76
CA ALA A 55 -15.61 -4.68 -9.97
C ALA A 55 -15.18 -3.95 -8.69
N ASN A 56 -15.69 -4.35 -7.52
CA ASN A 56 -15.32 -3.75 -6.25
C ASN A 56 -13.89 -4.10 -5.83
N VAL A 57 -13.44 -5.35 -6.01
CA VAL A 57 -12.03 -5.72 -5.80
C VAL A 57 -11.11 -4.86 -6.66
N LEU A 58 -11.42 -4.70 -7.95
CA LEU A 58 -10.62 -3.86 -8.85
C LEU A 58 -10.63 -2.39 -8.41
N ALA A 59 -11.80 -1.83 -8.09
CA ALA A 59 -11.93 -0.44 -7.65
C ALA A 59 -11.12 -0.14 -6.37
N LEU A 60 -11.17 -1.05 -5.40
CA LEU A 60 -10.43 -0.94 -4.16
C LEU A 60 -8.91 -1.12 -4.39
N HIS A 61 -8.50 -2.02 -5.28
CA HIS A 61 -7.10 -2.16 -5.68
C HIS A 61 -6.54 -0.89 -6.32
N LEU A 62 -7.29 -0.26 -7.23
CA LEU A 62 -6.93 1.04 -7.80
C LEU A 62 -6.81 2.11 -6.72
N SER A 63 -7.76 2.14 -5.78
CA SER A 63 -7.77 3.07 -4.65
C SER A 63 -6.54 2.92 -3.75
N GLY A 64 -6.06 1.68 -3.55
CA GLY A 64 -4.85 1.38 -2.77
C GLY A 64 -3.59 2.05 -3.32
N THR A 65 -3.47 2.14 -4.64
CA THR A 65 -2.35 2.83 -5.28
C THR A 65 -2.50 4.36 -5.18
N VAL A 66 -3.72 4.88 -5.33
CA VAL A 66 -3.97 6.33 -5.25
C VAL A 66 -3.75 6.87 -3.83
N ILE A 67 -4.23 6.18 -2.79
CA ILE A 67 -3.99 6.58 -1.39
C ILE A 67 -2.49 6.57 -1.03
N HIS A 68 -1.74 5.60 -1.57
CA HIS A 68 -0.31 5.48 -1.37
C HIS A 68 0.45 6.67 -1.95
N ASP A 69 0.25 6.98 -3.23
CA ASP A 69 0.84 8.17 -3.86
C ASP A 69 0.38 9.48 -3.18
N ALA A 70 -0.89 9.55 -2.77
CA ALA A 70 -1.42 10.74 -2.09
C ALA A 70 -0.72 10.99 -0.75
N SER A 71 -0.34 9.93 -0.02
CA SER A 71 0.38 10.03 1.26
C SER A 71 1.75 10.71 1.13
N HIS A 72 2.36 10.64 -0.06
CA HIS A 72 3.63 11.29 -0.39
C HIS A 72 3.48 12.63 -1.12
N ASN A 73 2.24 13.12 -1.27
CA ASN A 73 1.91 14.27 -2.11
C ASN A 73 2.33 14.10 -3.59
N SER A 74 2.42 12.85 -4.07
CA SER A 74 2.78 12.54 -5.46
C SER A 74 1.56 12.26 -6.34
N ALA A 75 0.35 12.09 -5.76
CA ALA A 75 -0.85 11.82 -6.54
C ALA A 75 -1.28 13.00 -7.42
N HIS A 76 -1.09 14.24 -6.97
CA HIS A 76 -1.42 15.43 -7.75
C HIS A 76 -0.57 16.65 -7.38
N ARG A 77 -0.29 17.54 -8.35
CA ARG A 77 0.52 18.77 -8.12
C ARG A 77 -0.13 19.74 -7.14
N ASN A 78 -1.44 19.95 -7.31
CA ASN A 78 -2.24 20.74 -6.39
C ASN A 78 -2.53 19.92 -5.12
N ARG A 79 -2.11 20.44 -3.97
CA ARG A 79 -2.23 19.77 -2.66
C ARG A 79 -3.66 19.52 -2.23
N VAL A 80 -4.61 20.38 -2.61
CA VAL A 80 -6.03 20.20 -2.30
C VAL A 80 -6.57 18.99 -3.06
N PHE A 81 -6.30 18.90 -4.36
CA PHE A 81 -6.69 17.73 -5.15
C PHE A 81 -5.99 16.46 -4.67
N ASN A 82 -4.71 16.52 -4.32
CA ASN A 82 -4.00 15.38 -3.72
C ASN A 82 -4.71 14.88 -2.45
N ALA A 83 -5.09 15.81 -1.56
CA ALA A 83 -5.83 15.48 -0.35
C ALA A 83 -7.22 14.89 -0.64
N ILE A 84 -7.95 15.39 -1.65
CA ILE A 84 -9.25 14.82 -2.07
C ILE A 84 -9.08 13.38 -2.54
N LEU A 85 -8.09 13.12 -3.41
CA LEU A 85 -7.79 11.78 -3.91
C LEU A 85 -7.44 10.84 -2.74
N GLY A 86 -6.56 11.29 -1.83
CA GLY A 86 -6.16 10.51 -0.65
C GLY A 86 -7.32 10.17 0.27
N HIS A 87 -8.14 11.16 0.64
CA HIS A 87 -9.30 10.97 1.52
C HIS A 87 -10.37 10.07 0.88
N GLY A 88 -10.70 10.30 -0.39
CA GLY A 88 -11.69 9.49 -1.09
C GLY A 88 -11.25 8.04 -1.21
N SER A 89 -10.00 7.80 -1.61
CA SER A 89 -9.47 6.43 -1.73
C SER A 89 -9.36 5.73 -0.38
N ALA A 90 -8.96 6.45 0.69
CA ALA A 90 -8.97 5.90 2.05
C ALA A 90 -10.37 5.50 2.48
N LEU A 91 -11.37 6.35 2.23
CA LEU A 91 -12.76 6.06 2.60
C LEU A 91 -13.31 4.83 1.84
N MET A 92 -13.02 4.71 0.54
CA MET A 92 -13.39 3.52 -0.24
C MET A 92 -12.79 2.24 0.37
N LEU A 93 -11.54 2.30 0.83
CA LEU A 93 -10.87 1.17 1.50
C LEU A 93 -11.31 0.95 2.96
N GLY A 94 -12.14 1.81 3.52
CA GLY A 94 -12.51 1.75 4.93
C GLY A 94 -11.42 2.23 5.89
N PHE A 95 -10.40 2.95 5.41
CA PHE A 95 -9.36 3.58 6.21
C PHE A 95 -9.60 5.08 6.42
N ALA A 96 -8.85 5.66 7.36
CA ALA A 96 -8.73 7.10 7.52
C ALA A 96 -7.41 7.57 6.89
N PHE A 97 -7.48 8.51 5.95
CA PHE A 97 -6.29 8.97 5.22
C PHE A 97 -5.17 9.49 6.13
N PRO A 98 -5.44 10.30 7.19
CA PRO A 98 -4.39 10.71 8.11
C PRO A 98 -3.69 9.57 8.82
N VAL A 99 -4.44 8.55 9.27
CA VAL A 99 -3.85 7.38 9.91
C VAL A 99 -2.89 6.70 8.95
N PHE A 100 -3.37 6.38 7.75
CA PHE A 100 -2.59 5.70 6.71
C PHE A 100 -1.33 6.49 6.34
N THR A 101 -1.45 7.80 6.11
CA THR A 101 -0.29 8.64 5.79
C THR A 101 0.71 8.69 6.94
N ARG A 102 0.26 8.83 8.20
CA ARG A 102 1.17 8.93 9.34
C ARG A 102 1.92 7.64 9.61
N VAL A 103 1.24 6.49 9.55
CA VAL A 103 1.87 5.18 9.78
C VAL A 103 2.82 4.83 8.64
N HIS A 104 2.42 5.10 7.39
CA HIS A 104 3.27 4.84 6.23
C HIS A 104 4.55 5.69 6.25
N LEU A 105 4.47 6.96 6.68
CA LEU A 105 5.67 7.78 6.88
C LEU A 105 6.56 7.28 8.02
N GLN A 106 6.00 6.63 9.05
CA GLN A 106 6.80 5.96 10.09
C GLN A 106 7.51 4.73 9.55
N HIS A 107 6.85 3.95 8.69
CA HIS A 107 7.49 2.84 7.96
C HIS A 107 8.67 3.33 7.13
N HIS A 108 8.52 4.37 6.30
CA HIS A 108 9.65 4.95 5.55
C HIS A 108 10.81 5.42 6.44
N ALA A 109 10.49 6.01 7.60
CA ALA A 109 11.49 6.53 8.52
C ALA A 109 12.22 5.44 9.32
N HIS A 110 11.57 4.30 9.59
CA HIS A 110 12.06 3.25 10.48
C HIS A 110 12.00 1.85 9.88
N VAL A 111 11.98 1.74 8.56
CA VAL A 111 11.84 0.48 7.79
C VAL A 111 12.62 -0.68 8.41
N ASN A 112 11.93 -1.81 8.59
CA ASN A 112 12.43 -3.03 9.22
C ASN A 112 12.83 -2.88 10.71
N ASP A 113 12.44 -1.81 11.39
CA ASP A 113 12.58 -1.70 12.85
C ASP A 113 11.42 -2.41 13.59
N PRO A 114 11.69 -3.44 14.42
CA PRO A 114 10.64 -4.23 15.06
C PRO A 114 9.67 -3.45 15.95
N GLU A 115 10.06 -2.27 16.45
CA GLU A 115 9.25 -1.50 17.39
C GLU A 115 8.67 -0.23 16.76
N ASN A 116 9.41 0.38 15.83
CA ASN A 116 9.09 1.71 15.28
C ASN A 116 8.57 1.65 13.84
N ASP A 117 8.67 0.51 13.17
CA ASP A 117 8.00 0.25 11.89
C ASP A 117 6.64 -0.43 12.12
N PRO A 118 5.51 0.24 11.83
CA PRO A 118 4.19 -0.39 11.97
C PRO A 118 4.02 -1.61 11.03
N ASP A 119 4.67 -1.60 9.87
CA ASP A 119 4.51 -2.63 8.84
C ASP A 119 5.32 -3.89 9.17
N HIS A 120 6.31 -3.76 10.07
CA HIS A 120 7.01 -4.91 10.63
C HIS A 120 6.03 -5.81 11.39
N PHE A 121 5.17 -5.26 12.25
CA PHE A 121 4.15 -6.07 12.94
C PHE A 121 3.12 -6.65 11.97
N VAL A 122 2.67 -5.87 10.99
CA VAL A 122 1.73 -6.35 9.96
C VAL A 122 2.33 -7.54 9.21
N SER A 123 3.62 -7.50 8.90
CA SER A 123 4.30 -8.54 8.14
C SER A 123 4.74 -9.76 8.97
N THR A 124 5.10 -9.59 10.25
CA THR A 124 5.69 -10.66 11.08
C THR A 124 4.87 -11.07 12.30
N GLY A 125 3.69 -10.48 12.50
CA GLY A 125 2.83 -10.70 13.67
C GLY A 125 1.96 -11.95 13.60
N GLY A 126 2.33 -12.96 12.80
CA GLY A 126 1.57 -14.19 12.61
C GLY A 126 1.41 -14.59 11.14
N PRO A 127 0.47 -15.50 10.82
CA PRO A 127 0.41 -16.11 9.51
C PRO A 127 -0.05 -15.12 8.43
N LEU A 128 0.47 -15.23 7.21
CA LEU A 128 0.22 -14.25 6.14
C LEU A 128 -1.25 -14.19 5.70
N TRP A 129 -2.04 -15.25 5.86
CA TRP A 129 -3.47 -15.20 5.53
C TRP A 129 -4.28 -14.26 6.46
N MET A 130 -3.71 -13.87 7.61
CA MET A 130 -4.28 -12.87 8.52
C MET A 130 -3.75 -11.45 8.28
N ILE A 131 -2.90 -11.23 7.28
CA ILE A 131 -2.22 -9.93 7.07
C ILE A 131 -3.22 -8.77 6.90
N ALA A 132 -4.33 -9.02 6.20
CA ALA A 132 -5.40 -8.02 6.03
C ALA A 132 -5.97 -7.54 7.36
N ALA A 133 -6.22 -8.47 8.31
CA ALA A 133 -6.71 -8.10 9.63
C ALA A 133 -5.64 -7.39 10.47
N ARG A 134 -4.35 -7.66 10.24
CA ARG A 134 -3.28 -6.98 10.96
C ARG A 134 -3.14 -5.51 10.60
N PHE A 135 -3.65 -5.04 9.45
CA PHE A 135 -3.71 -3.61 9.14
C PHE A 135 -4.48 -2.78 10.17
N PHE A 136 -5.40 -3.37 10.96
CA PHE A 136 -6.02 -2.65 12.08
C PHE A 136 -5.00 -2.21 13.15
N TYR A 137 -3.81 -2.82 13.20
CA TYR A 137 -2.70 -2.36 14.03
C TYR A 137 -2.24 -0.94 13.68
N HIS A 138 -2.40 -0.49 12.44
CA HIS A 138 -2.03 0.87 12.04
C HIS A 138 -2.77 1.93 12.85
N GLU A 139 -4.08 1.76 13.09
CA GLU A 139 -4.84 2.65 13.96
C GLU A 139 -4.31 2.58 15.40
N ILE A 140 -4.05 1.38 15.93
CA ILE A 140 -3.47 1.20 17.28
C ILE A 140 -2.12 1.93 17.39
N PHE A 141 -1.24 1.74 16.41
CA PHE A 141 0.09 2.36 16.36
C PHE A 141 -0.01 3.89 16.28
N PHE A 142 -0.90 4.40 15.45
CA PHE A 142 -1.17 5.84 15.31
C PHE A 142 -1.56 6.49 16.64
N PHE A 143 -2.43 5.86 17.42
CA PHE A 143 -2.81 6.34 18.75
C PHE A 143 -1.70 6.15 19.77
N LYS A 144 -1.07 4.95 19.81
CA LYS A 144 0.02 4.63 20.74
C LYS A 144 1.19 5.59 20.61
N ARG A 145 1.54 5.99 19.38
CA ARG A 145 2.66 6.90 19.07
C ARG A 145 2.26 8.37 18.97
N GLN A 146 0.98 8.69 19.17
CA GLN A 146 0.44 10.05 19.12
C GLN A 146 0.79 10.80 17.82
N LEU A 147 0.60 10.15 16.67
CA LEU A 147 1.10 10.67 15.39
C LEU A 147 0.25 11.79 14.76
N TRP A 148 -0.94 12.06 15.31
CA TRP A 148 -1.88 13.02 14.75
C TRP A 148 -1.35 14.45 14.78
N ARG A 149 -1.76 15.26 13.80
CA ARG A 149 -1.49 16.69 13.74
C ARG A 149 -2.77 17.47 13.44
N LYS A 150 -2.88 18.69 13.97
CA LYS A 150 -3.99 19.61 13.66
C LYS A 150 -5.36 18.91 13.85
N TYR A 151 -6.17 18.84 12.79
CA TYR A 151 -7.53 18.29 12.80
C TYR A 151 -7.59 16.80 12.41
N GLU A 152 -6.46 16.10 12.32
CA GLU A 152 -6.43 14.70 11.86
C GLU A 152 -7.23 13.75 12.77
N LEU A 153 -7.37 14.05 14.06
CA LEU A 153 -8.27 13.29 14.94
C LEU A 153 -9.75 13.50 14.60
N LEU A 154 -10.13 14.72 14.21
CA LEU A 154 -11.49 15.00 13.74
C LEU A 154 -11.74 14.31 12.41
N GLU A 155 -10.78 14.36 11.49
CA GLU A 155 -10.86 13.65 10.20
C GLU A 155 -11.00 12.12 10.39
N TRP A 156 -10.20 11.54 11.31
CA TRP A 156 -10.35 10.14 11.70
C TRP A 156 -11.73 9.86 12.29
N PHE A 157 -12.20 10.67 13.25
CA PHE A 157 -13.50 10.50 13.88
C PHE A 157 -14.63 10.55 12.85
N LEU A 158 -14.62 11.53 11.94
CA LEU A 158 -15.63 11.65 10.88
C LEU A 158 -15.58 10.47 9.90
N SER A 159 -14.38 9.97 9.56
CA SER A 159 -14.22 8.75 8.75
C SER A 159 -14.83 7.52 9.45
N ARG A 160 -14.52 7.31 10.74
CA ARG A 160 -15.08 6.19 11.51
C ARG A 160 -16.59 6.32 11.69
N LEU A 161 -17.08 7.53 11.95
CA LEU A 161 -18.50 7.82 12.06
C LEU A 161 -19.22 7.47 10.75
N PHE A 162 -18.68 7.87 9.60
CA PHE A 162 -19.26 7.54 8.29
C PHE A 162 -19.36 6.02 8.07
N VAL A 163 -18.27 5.28 8.32
CA VAL A 163 -18.27 3.80 8.18
C VAL A 163 -19.27 3.17 9.15
N ALA A 164 -19.28 3.61 10.42
CA ALA A 164 -20.22 3.12 11.43
C ALA A 164 -21.67 3.42 11.05
N THR A 165 -21.97 4.60 10.53
CA THR A 165 -23.29 4.96 10.02
C THR A 165 -23.73 4.02 8.90
N ILE A 166 -22.87 3.72 7.92
CA ILE A 166 -23.23 2.76 6.86
C ILE A 166 -23.56 1.39 7.45
N VAL A 167 -22.74 0.88 8.36
CA VAL A 167 -22.98 -0.42 9.00
C VAL A 167 -24.27 -0.43 9.81
N ILE A 168 -24.51 0.60 10.63
CA ILE A 168 -25.73 0.72 11.45
C ILE A 168 -26.99 0.78 10.57
N VAL A 169 -26.97 1.62 9.53
CA VAL A 169 -28.08 1.72 8.58
C VAL A 169 -28.27 0.39 7.84
N ALA A 170 -27.18 -0.29 7.46
CA ALA A 170 -27.25 -1.60 6.82
C ALA A 170 -27.89 -2.68 7.68
N CYS A 171 -27.59 -2.69 8.99
CA CYS A 171 -28.25 -3.56 9.94
C CYS A 171 -29.74 -3.20 10.08
N GLN A 172 -30.05 -1.91 10.24
CA GLN A 172 -31.41 -1.42 10.48
C GLN A 172 -32.36 -1.75 9.33
N PHE A 173 -31.88 -1.66 8.08
CA PHE A 173 -32.69 -1.87 6.87
C PHE A 173 -32.41 -3.22 6.19
N GLY A 174 -31.66 -4.12 6.81
CA GLY A 174 -31.47 -5.50 6.34
C GLY A 174 -30.53 -5.68 5.14
N PHE A 175 -29.70 -4.69 4.80
CA PHE A 175 -28.72 -4.78 3.69
C PHE A 175 -27.27 -5.05 4.15
N ILE A 176 -27.06 -5.46 5.40
CA ILE A 176 -25.73 -5.81 5.93
C ILE A 176 -25.02 -6.89 5.10
N GLY A 177 -25.76 -7.86 4.55
CA GLY A 177 -25.20 -8.88 3.68
C GLY A 177 -24.55 -8.29 2.42
N TYR A 178 -25.13 -7.23 1.85
CA TYR A 178 -24.54 -6.52 0.72
C TYR A 178 -23.26 -5.80 1.13
N VAL A 179 -23.29 -5.05 2.23
CA VAL A 179 -22.11 -4.32 2.74
C VAL A 179 -20.96 -5.27 3.04
N MET A 180 -21.22 -6.41 3.67
CA MET A 180 -20.17 -7.39 3.97
C MET A 180 -19.59 -8.00 2.69
N ASN A 181 -20.43 -8.50 1.79
CA ASN A 181 -19.97 -9.23 0.60
C ASN A 181 -19.38 -8.33 -0.49
N PHE A 182 -19.81 -7.08 -0.60
CA PHE A 182 -19.43 -6.19 -1.69
C PHE A 182 -18.59 -4.98 -1.24
N TRP A 183 -18.34 -4.81 0.05
CA TRP A 183 -17.38 -3.81 0.54
C TRP A 183 -16.29 -4.43 1.42
N PHE A 184 -16.65 -5.03 2.56
CA PHE A 184 -15.65 -5.52 3.53
C PHE A 184 -14.86 -6.73 3.00
N VAL A 185 -15.51 -7.72 2.38
CA VAL A 185 -14.81 -8.89 1.82
C VAL A 185 -13.88 -8.49 0.66
N PRO A 186 -14.30 -7.68 -0.34
CA PRO A 186 -13.38 -7.13 -1.33
C PRO A 186 -12.21 -6.35 -0.72
N ALA A 187 -12.46 -5.54 0.31
CA ALA A 187 -11.41 -4.81 1.02
C ALA A 187 -10.42 -5.76 1.71
N LEU A 188 -10.87 -6.88 2.28
CA LEU A 188 -10.00 -7.91 2.84
C LEU A 188 -9.15 -8.61 1.76
N VAL A 189 -9.74 -8.93 0.61
CA VAL A 189 -8.99 -9.51 -0.53
C VAL A 189 -7.89 -8.55 -1.00
N VAL A 190 -8.22 -7.27 -1.15
CA VAL A 190 -7.24 -6.23 -1.49
C VAL A 190 -6.22 -6.06 -0.38
N GLY A 191 -6.63 -6.09 0.89
CA GLY A 191 -5.72 -6.03 2.04
C GLY A 191 -4.71 -7.17 2.05
N ILE A 192 -5.11 -8.39 1.69
CA ILE A 192 -4.18 -9.52 1.53
C ILE A 192 -3.17 -9.22 0.42
N ALA A 193 -3.64 -8.77 -0.75
CA ALA A 193 -2.77 -8.47 -1.88
C ALA A 193 -1.78 -7.34 -1.56
N LEU A 194 -2.24 -6.22 -0.98
CA LEU A 194 -1.40 -5.10 -0.58
C LEU A 194 -0.39 -5.54 0.48
N GLY A 195 -0.84 -6.19 1.57
CA GLY A 195 0.07 -6.66 2.62
C GLY A 195 1.14 -7.63 2.11
N LEU A 196 0.80 -8.50 1.16
CA LEU A 196 1.80 -9.40 0.57
C LEU A 196 2.80 -8.67 -0.33
N PHE A 197 2.33 -7.83 -1.25
CA PHE A 197 3.17 -7.26 -2.31
C PHE A 197 3.80 -5.91 -1.94
N PHE A 198 3.37 -5.25 -0.88
CA PHE A 198 3.89 -3.95 -0.44
C PHE A 198 4.66 -4.11 0.87
N ASP A 199 4.06 -4.76 1.86
CA ASP A 199 4.67 -4.81 3.20
C ASP A 199 5.59 -6.03 3.33
N TYR A 200 5.14 -7.21 2.90
CA TYR A 200 5.87 -8.44 3.20
C TYR A 200 7.00 -8.76 2.20
N LEU A 201 6.65 -8.96 0.92
CA LEU A 201 7.58 -9.45 -0.09
C LEU A 201 8.77 -8.51 -0.36
N PRO A 202 8.58 -7.18 -0.44
CA PRO A 202 9.70 -6.27 -0.65
C PRO A 202 10.70 -6.22 0.50
N HIS A 203 10.24 -6.44 1.73
CA HIS A 203 11.04 -6.19 2.94
C HIS A 203 11.63 -7.46 3.57
N ARG A 204 11.15 -8.65 3.18
CA ARG A 204 11.70 -9.92 3.67
C ARG A 204 13.24 -9.97 3.46
N PRO A 205 14.04 -10.35 4.49
CA PRO A 205 13.65 -10.97 5.75
C PRO A 205 13.47 -10.01 6.95
N PHE A 206 13.26 -8.71 6.72
CA PHE A 206 13.06 -7.66 7.73
C PHE A 206 14.28 -7.43 8.63
N GLN A 207 15.47 -7.37 8.02
CA GLN A 207 16.74 -7.21 8.75
C GLN A 207 17.51 -5.97 8.32
N GLU A 208 17.62 -5.76 7.01
CA GLU A 208 18.39 -4.65 6.44
C GLU A 208 17.69 -3.31 6.68
N ARG A 209 18.41 -2.32 7.19
CA ARG A 209 17.88 -0.96 7.42
C ARG A 209 18.56 0.10 6.56
N ASP A 210 19.63 -0.28 5.83
CA ASP A 210 20.26 0.62 4.89
C ASP A 210 19.27 1.00 3.78
N ARG A 211 19.19 2.30 3.45
CA ARG A 211 18.23 2.84 2.47
C ARG A 211 18.29 2.18 1.09
N TRP A 212 19.42 1.57 0.71
CA TRP A 212 19.60 0.89 -0.58
C TRP A 212 19.26 -0.60 -0.52
N LYS A 213 19.10 -1.18 0.67
CA LYS A 213 18.94 -2.63 0.88
C LYS A 213 17.74 -3.02 1.72
N ASN A 214 17.05 -2.05 2.33
CA ASN A 214 15.89 -2.25 3.20
C ASN A 214 14.63 -2.79 2.48
N ALA A 215 14.60 -2.72 1.16
CA ALA A 215 13.53 -3.17 0.30
C ALA A 215 14.10 -3.76 -0.99
N ARG A 216 13.24 -4.40 -1.79
CA ARG A 216 13.61 -5.07 -3.05
C ARG A 216 12.97 -4.39 -4.27
N VAL A 217 13.58 -4.61 -5.42
CA VAL A 217 12.92 -4.50 -6.74
C VAL A 217 12.76 -5.92 -7.30
N TYR A 218 11.71 -6.18 -8.06
CA TYR A 218 11.53 -7.45 -8.77
C TYR A 218 10.85 -7.18 -10.13
N PRO A 219 11.63 -6.76 -11.14
CA PRO A 219 11.08 -6.30 -12.42
C PRO A 219 10.33 -7.42 -13.12
N SER A 220 9.05 -7.20 -13.42
CA SER A 220 8.22 -8.12 -14.19
C SER A 220 7.12 -7.33 -14.88
N PRO A 221 6.98 -7.42 -16.23
CA PRO A 221 5.90 -6.73 -16.93
C PRO A 221 4.51 -7.13 -16.43
N LEU A 222 4.34 -8.42 -16.10
CA LEU A 222 3.08 -8.93 -15.56
C LEU A 222 2.78 -8.34 -14.18
N LEU A 223 3.75 -8.35 -13.27
CA LEU A 223 3.55 -7.74 -11.94
C LEU A 223 3.37 -6.23 -12.04
N ASN A 224 4.12 -5.55 -12.91
CA ASN A 224 3.99 -4.11 -13.13
C ASN A 224 2.56 -3.72 -13.52
N LEU A 225 1.87 -4.57 -14.31
CA LEU A 225 0.46 -4.40 -14.62
C LEU A 225 -0.45 -4.75 -13.43
N LEU A 226 -0.28 -5.94 -12.84
CA LEU A 226 -1.18 -6.46 -11.81
C LEU A 226 -1.13 -5.67 -10.50
N ILE A 227 0.06 -5.24 -10.07
CA ILE A 227 0.27 -4.49 -8.84
C ILE A 227 0.70 -3.04 -9.10
N LEU A 228 0.46 -2.52 -10.31
CA LEU A 228 0.57 -1.09 -10.62
C LEU A 228 1.95 -0.49 -10.24
N GLY A 229 3.02 -1.14 -10.70
CA GLY A 229 4.41 -0.70 -10.51
C GLY A 229 5.01 -0.96 -9.13
N GLN A 230 4.28 -1.61 -8.23
CA GLN A 230 4.72 -1.80 -6.84
C GLN A 230 5.84 -2.85 -6.71
N ASN A 231 6.10 -3.59 -7.78
CA ASN A 231 7.29 -4.41 -7.91
C ASN A 231 8.61 -3.62 -7.97
N TYR A 232 8.55 -2.28 -7.97
CA TYR A 232 9.68 -1.36 -7.85
C TYR A 232 9.75 -0.70 -6.47
N HIS A 233 9.32 -1.40 -5.41
CA HIS A 233 9.17 -0.83 -4.07
C HIS A 233 10.43 -0.16 -3.50
N LEU A 234 11.64 -0.71 -3.73
CA LEU A 234 12.87 -0.01 -3.31
C LEU A 234 13.05 1.35 -3.99
N VAL A 235 12.66 1.50 -5.26
CA VAL A 235 12.70 2.81 -5.96
C VAL A 235 11.77 3.80 -5.27
N HIS A 236 10.60 3.33 -4.83
CA HIS A 236 9.68 4.11 -4.03
C HIS A 236 10.31 4.55 -2.69
N HIS A 237 10.95 3.65 -1.94
CA HIS A 237 11.66 4.01 -0.69
C HIS A 237 12.78 5.03 -0.90
N LEU A 238 13.55 4.88 -1.98
CA LEU A 238 14.63 5.82 -2.30
C LEU A 238 14.12 7.20 -2.72
N TRP A 239 13.00 7.25 -3.44
CA TRP A 239 12.41 8.46 -3.99
C TRP A 239 10.87 8.44 -3.93
N PRO A 240 10.27 8.64 -2.74
CA PRO A 240 8.83 8.46 -2.53
C PRO A 240 7.95 9.47 -3.27
N SER A 241 8.54 10.58 -3.75
CA SER A 241 7.83 11.56 -4.56
C SER A 241 7.60 11.13 -6.02
N ILE A 242 8.20 10.02 -6.46
CA ILE A 242 7.92 9.46 -7.80
C ILE A 242 6.50 8.87 -7.76
N PRO A 243 5.60 9.25 -8.68
CA PRO A 243 4.29 8.62 -8.78
C PRO A 243 4.39 7.22 -9.39
N TRP A 244 3.45 6.35 -9.07
CA TRP A 244 3.58 4.91 -9.36
C TRP A 244 3.84 4.55 -10.83
N TYR A 245 3.18 5.25 -11.77
CA TYR A 245 3.31 5.03 -13.20
C TYR A 245 4.67 5.47 -13.76
N LYS A 246 5.53 6.07 -12.94
CA LYS A 246 6.91 6.45 -13.28
C LYS A 246 7.95 5.56 -12.62
N TYR A 247 7.57 4.58 -11.78
CA TYR A 247 8.55 3.72 -11.12
C TYR A 247 9.39 2.89 -12.09
N GLN A 248 8.76 2.27 -13.09
CA GLN A 248 9.46 1.45 -14.08
C GLN A 248 10.51 2.25 -14.90
N PRO A 249 10.17 3.38 -15.55
CA PRO A 249 11.17 4.14 -16.28
C PRO A 249 12.23 4.74 -15.35
N ALA A 250 11.85 5.17 -14.14
CA ALA A 250 12.81 5.62 -13.14
C ALA A 250 13.81 4.51 -12.78
N TYR A 251 13.33 3.29 -12.50
CA TYR A 251 14.16 2.12 -12.24
C TYR A 251 15.20 1.89 -13.33
N TYR A 252 14.80 1.88 -14.61
CA TYR A 252 15.75 1.66 -15.70
C TYR A 252 16.78 2.78 -15.82
N ALA A 253 16.42 4.03 -15.53
CA ALA A 253 17.36 5.15 -15.53
C ALA A 253 18.42 5.03 -14.42
N ILE A 254 18.05 4.50 -13.24
CA ILE A 254 18.95 4.37 -12.08
C ILE A 254 19.46 2.95 -11.86
N LYS A 255 19.17 2.00 -12.74
CA LYS A 255 19.61 0.61 -12.62
C LYS A 255 21.13 0.48 -12.44
N PRO A 256 22.00 1.20 -13.19
CA PRO A 256 23.44 1.14 -12.96
C PRO A 256 23.86 1.52 -11.55
N LEU A 257 23.15 2.47 -10.92
CA LEU A 257 23.38 2.87 -9.54
C LEU A 257 22.92 1.80 -8.54
N LEU A 258 21.76 1.17 -8.79
CA LEU A 258 21.29 0.04 -7.97
C LEU A 258 22.25 -1.14 -8.02
N ASP A 259 22.75 -1.47 -9.22
CA ASP A 259 23.74 -2.52 -9.42
C ASP A 259 25.05 -2.17 -8.67
N ALA A 260 25.53 -0.93 -8.77
CA ALA A 260 26.72 -0.46 -8.05
C ALA A 260 26.55 -0.43 -6.52
N LYS A 261 25.31 -0.32 -6.02
CA LYS A 261 24.96 -0.38 -4.60
C LYS A 261 24.61 -1.77 -4.12
N ASP A 262 24.67 -2.78 -5.00
CA ASP A 262 24.37 -4.17 -4.68
C ASP A 262 22.96 -4.30 -4.08
N CYS A 263 21.98 -3.65 -4.74
CA CYS A 263 20.58 -3.68 -4.33
C CYS A 263 19.91 -4.99 -4.75
N GLU A 264 19.04 -5.52 -3.90
CA GLU A 264 18.26 -6.72 -4.17
C GLU A 264 17.22 -6.49 -5.26
N GLN A 265 17.42 -7.11 -6.42
CA GLN A 265 16.58 -6.95 -7.62
C GLN A 265 15.80 -8.24 -7.97
N SER A 266 15.52 -9.08 -6.98
CA SER A 266 14.69 -10.28 -7.08
C SER A 266 13.91 -10.56 -5.79
N LEU A 267 12.77 -11.25 -5.92
CA LEU A 267 12.02 -11.79 -4.79
C LEU A 267 12.78 -12.92 -4.06
N GLY A 268 13.64 -13.66 -4.78
CA GLY A 268 14.42 -14.77 -4.21
C GLY A 268 13.58 -15.93 -3.64
N LEU A 269 12.25 -15.96 -3.85
CA LEU A 269 11.33 -16.92 -3.21
C LEU A 269 11.64 -18.38 -3.54
N LEU A 270 12.08 -18.67 -4.77
CA LEU A 270 12.37 -20.04 -5.23
C LEU A 270 13.80 -20.50 -4.90
N GLN A 271 14.58 -19.70 -4.16
CA GLN A 271 15.99 -19.98 -3.89
C GLN A 271 16.17 -20.62 -2.50
N GLY A 272 16.47 -21.92 -2.47
CA GLY A 272 16.96 -22.63 -1.28
C GLY A 272 16.07 -22.47 -0.04
N LYS A 273 16.63 -21.91 1.04
CA LYS A 273 15.95 -21.73 2.34
C LYS A 273 14.83 -20.68 2.31
N ASN A 274 14.77 -19.82 1.29
CA ASN A 274 13.76 -18.76 1.21
C ASN A 274 12.35 -19.31 0.98
N PHE A 275 12.22 -20.38 0.18
CA PHE A 275 10.93 -21.01 -0.08
C PHE A 275 10.31 -21.59 1.20
N TRP A 276 11.11 -22.33 1.97
CA TRP A 276 10.65 -22.97 3.20
C TRP A 276 10.28 -21.96 4.28
N SER A 277 11.04 -20.87 4.42
CA SER A 277 10.67 -19.81 5.37
C SER A 277 9.49 -18.98 4.89
N PHE A 278 9.28 -18.81 3.58
CA PHE A 278 8.04 -18.22 3.05
C PHE A 278 6.84 -19.10 3.39
N LEU A 279 6.92 -20.42 3.18
CA LEU A 279 5.86 -21.35 3.58
C LEU A 279 5.59 -21.32 5.09
N TYR A 280 6.64 -21.24 5.92
CA TYR A 280 6.48 -21.04 7.36
C TYR A 280 5.71 -19.75 7.66
N ASP A 281 6.03 -18.65 6.98
CA ASP A 281 5.37 -17.36 7.19
C ASP A 281 3.89 -17.41 6.74
N VAL A 282 3.58 -18.14 5.67
CA VAL A 282 2.18 -18.35 5.21
C VAL A 282 1.32 -18.98 6.30
N PHE A 283 1.80 -20.04 6.96
CA PHE A 283 0.99 -20.83 7.90
C PHE A 283 1.15 -20.44 9.37
N LEU A 284 2.31 -19.97 9.80
CA LEU A 284 2.62 -19.62 11.18
C LEU A 284 3.08 -18.17 11.30
N GLY A 285 4.18 -17.79 10.64
CA GLY A 285 4.65 -16.40 10.53
C GLY A 285 4.89 -15.65 11.84
N ILE A 286 5.11 -16.35 12.95
CA ILE A 286 5.42 -15.73 14.25
C ILE A 286 6.93 -15.64 14.42
N ARG A 287 7.43 -14.43 14.65
CA ARG A 287 8.86 -14.19 14.94
C ARG A 287 9.02 -13.62 16.34
N PHE A 288 9.67 -14.38 17.22
CA PHE A 288 10.03 -13.90 18.56
C PHE A 288 11.31 -13.08 18.45
N HIS A 289 11.23 -11.79 18.78
CA HIS A 289 12.43 -10.96 18.94
C HIS A 289 13.03 -11.32 20.30
N SER A 290 14.21 -11.93 20.33
CA SER A 290 14.96 -11.97 21.56
C SER A 290 15.40 -10.53 21.85
N HIS A 291 15.03 -9.98 23.00
CA HIS A 291 15.70 -8.81 23.52
C HIS A 291 17.14 -9.23 23.80
N SER A 292 18.02 -9.07 22.81
CA SER A 292 19.45 -9.01 23.11
C SER A 292 19.62 -7.73 23.92
N SER A 293 19.75 -7.92 25.24
CA SER A 293 20.18 -6.87 26.16
C SER A 293 21.41 -6.21 25.54
N LYS A 294 21.31 -4.90 25.26
CA LYS A 294 22.49 -4.08 25.00
C LYS A 294 23.39 -4.21 26.23
N THR A 295 24.38 -5.08 26.17
CA THR A 295 25.53 -5.03 27.06
C THR A 295 26.36 -3.83 26.64
N SER A 296 26.26 -2.79 27.48
CA SER A 296 27.27 -1.76 27.81
C SER A 296 28.19 -1.26 26.70
#